data_AF-K4BF31-F1
#
_entry.id   AF-K4BF31-F1
#
_cell.length_a   1.000
_cell.length_b   1.000
_cell.length_c   1.000
_cell.angle_alpha   90.00
_cell.angle_beta   90.00
_cell.angle_gamma   90.00
#
_symmetry.space_group_name_H-M   'P 1'
#
loop_
_entity.id
_entity.type
_entity.pdbx_description
1 polymer ?
#
loop_
_entity_poly.entity_id
_entity_poly.type
_entity_poly.pdbx_seq_one_letter_code
_entity_poly.pdbx_strand_id
1 'polypeptide(L)'
;MNVNSISGLKFVLFIFWPWLVNSKGEQNRLLVNMTLVQNATALGAYCLDGSLPAYHLHRGFGAGVDNWLLQFEGGGWCNDIKSCLDRSKSTHGSTRYMNKWEVFSGILSNNASFNPGNSQTYS
;
A
#
# COMPACT_ATOMS: atom_id res chain seq x y z
N MET A 1 16.87 9.53 -54.53
CA MET A 1 16.23 9.29 -53.21
C MET A 1 14.81 8.80 -53.47
N ASN A 2 14.52 7.53 -53.18
CA ASN A 2 13.26 6.88 -53.56
C ASN A 2 12.18 7.15 -52.49
N VAL A 3 11.21 7.99 -52.83
CA VAL A 3 10.13 8.45 -51.94
C VAL A 3 9.27 7.29 -51.41
N ASN A 4 9.20 6.18 -52.16
CA ASN A 4 8.45 4.98 -51.78
C ASN A 4 9.10 4.23 -50.60
N SER A 5 10.42 4.36 -50.44
CA SER A 5 11.17 3.73 -49.33
C SER A 5 10.93 4.46 -48.00
N ILE A 6 10.74 5.78 -48.04
CA ILE A 6 10.47 6.60 -46.85
C ILE A 6 9.05 6.37 -46.35
N SER A 7 8.07 6.26 -47.26
CA SER A 7 6.68 5.97 -46.91
C SER A 7 6.51 4.57 -46.29
N GLY A 8 7.21 3.56 -46.81
CA GLY A 8 7.19 2.21 -46.25
C GLY A 8 7.75 2.14 -44.82
N LEU A 9 8.86 2.83 -44.56
CA LEU A 9 9.49 2.85 -43.22
C LEU A 9 8.61 3.55 -42.17
N LYS A 10 7.90 4.63 -42.56
CA LYS A 10 6.94 5.30 -41.67
C LYS A 10 5.73 4.42 -41.33
N PHE A 11 5.26 3.62 -42.27
CA PHE A 11 4.13 2.71 -42.06
C PHE A 11 4.48 1.59 -41.08
N VAL A 12 5.69 1.01 -41.19
CA VAL A 12 6.19 0.00 -40.26
C VAL A 12 6.29 0.57 -38.84
N LEU A 13 6.84 1.78 -38.67
CA LEU A 13 6.94 2.42 -37.36
C LEU A 13 5.56 2.71 -36.73
N PHE A 14 4.56 3.12 -37.51
CA PHE A 14 3.20 3.39 -37.00
C PHE A 14 2.42 2.15 -36.58
N ILE A 15 2.64 1.00 -37.25
CA ILE A 15 1.94 -0.26 -36.95
C ILE A 15 2.61 -0.99 -35.78
N PHE A 16 3.92 -0.86 -35.60
CA PHE A 16 4.65 -1.48 -34.50
C PHE A 16 4.76 -0.59 -33.23
N TRP A 17 4.51 0.71 -33.33
CA TRP A 17 4.51 1.60 -32.15
C TRP A 17 3.53 1.15 -31.05
N PRO A 18 2.27 0.79 -31.36
CA PRO A 18 1.32 0.35 -30.35
C PRO A 18 1.73 -0.94 -29.63
N TRP A 19 2.54 -1.80 -30.26
CA TRP A 19 3.06 -3.04 -29.66
C TRP A 19 4.36 -2.83 -28.86
N LEU A 20 5.07 -1.72 -29.09
CA LEU A 20 6.23 -1.30 -28.29
C LEU A 20 5.83 -0.54 -27.01
N VAL A 21 4.59 -0.05 -26.91
CA VAL A 21 4.01 0.41 -25.64
C VAL A 21 3.59 -0.81 -24.82
N ASN A 22 4.57 -1.62 -24.47
CA ASN A 22 4.44 -2.61 -23.42
C ASN A 22 4.33 -1.79 -22.12
N SER A 23 3.15 -1.78 -21.50
CA SER A 23 2.96 -1.17 -20.18
C SER A 23 3.89 -1.88 -19.19
N LYS A 24 5.10 -1.35 -19.00
CA LYS A 24 5.93 -1.64 -17.82
C LYS A 24 5.27 -0.99 -16.61
N GLY A 25 4.10 -1.49 -16.26
CA GLY A 25 3.23 -0.96 -15.22
C GLY A 25 2.65 -2.05 -14.35
N GLU A 26 3.29 -3.23 -14.30
CA GLU A 26 3.12 -4.10 -13.14
C GLU A 26 3.87 -3.44 -11.98
N GLN A 27 3.23 -2.42 -11.39
CA GLN A 27 3.62 -1.93 -10.08
C GLN A 27 3.38 -3.10 -9.14
N ASN A 28 4.44 -3.83 -8.79
CA ASN A 28 4.38 -4.91 -7.82
C ASN A 28 3.94 -4.28 -6.48
N ARG A 29 2.64 -4.36 -6.19
CA ARG A 29 2.04 -3.69 -5.03
C ARG A 29 2.62 -4.33 -3.78
N LEU A 30 3.14 -3.50 -2.88
CA LEU A 30 3.61 -3.99 -1.59
C LEU A 30 2.40 -4.31 -0.70
N LEU A 31 1.98 -5.57 -0.70
CA LEU A 31 0.92 -6.08 0.17
C LEU A 31 1.50 -6.49 1.52
N VAL A 32 1.01 -5.88 2.59
CA VAL A 32 1.49 -6.11 3.95
C VAL A 32 0.39 -6.76 4.77
N ASN A 33 0.69 -7.88 5.42
CA ASN A 33 -0.28 -8.63 6.22
C ASN A 33 -0.60 -7.92 7.54
N MET A 34 -1.83 -8.14 8.01
CA MET A 34 -2.26 -7.73 9.35
C MET A 34 -1.62 -8.63 10.40
N THR A 35 -1.13 -8.03 11.49
CA THR A 35 -0.60 -8.72 12.67
C THR A 35 -1.38 -8.29 13.91
N LEU A 36 -1.94 -9.26 14.64
CA LEU A 36 -2.60 -9.00 15.92
C LEU A 36 -1.57 -8.67 17.00
N VAL A 37 -1.86 -7.66 17.82
CA VAL A 37 -1.04 -7.31 18.99
C VAL A 37 -1.22 -8.40 20.05
N GLN A 38 -0.15 -9.17 20.26
CA GLN A 38 -0.14 -10.22 21.27
C GLN A 38 -0.20 -9.61 22.68
N ASN A 39 -0.89 -10.29 23.60
CA ASN A 39 -1.04 -9.88 25.00
C ASN A 39 -1.71 -8.50 25.22
N ALA A 40 -2.37 -7.93 24.21
CA ALA A 40 -3.08 -6.66 24.34
C ALA A 40 -4.18 -6.69 25.43
N THR A 41 -4.77 -7.86 25.67
CA THR A 41 -5.78 -8.07 26.72
C THR A 41 -5.23 -7.84 28.13
N ALA A 42 -3.94 -8.14 28.38
CA ALA A 42 -3.31 -7.89 29.68
C ALA A 42 -3.18 -6.39 29.98
N LEU A 43 -3.24 -5.55 28.94
CA LEU A 43 -3.23 -4.09 29.03
C LEU A 43 -4.63 -3.47 28.87
N GLY A 44 -5.67 -4.29 28.74
CA GLY A 44 -7.04 -3.82 28.53
C GLY A 44 -7.29 -3.19 27.16
N ALA A 45 -6.46 -3.45 26.16
CA ALA A 45 -6.56 -2.83 24.84
C ALA A 45 -7.41 -3.69 23.87
N TYR A 46 -8.45 -3.08 23.31
CA TYR A 46 -9.42 -3.71 22.40
C TYR A 46 -9.90 -2.75 21.31
N CYS A 47 -10.42 -3.31 20.21
CA CYS A 47 -11.28 -2.60 19.27
C CYS A 47 -12.69 -2.39 19.84
N LEU A 48 -13.54 -1.63 19.13
CA LEU A 48 -14.91 -1.32 19.58
C LEU A 48 -15.79 -2.57 19.79
N ASP A 49 -15.52 -3.66 19.07
CA ASP A 49 -16.24 -4.94 19.20
C ASP A 49 -15.61 -5.91 20.21
N GLY A 50 -14.54 -5.52 20.90
CA GLY A 50 -13.79 -6.40 21.81
C GLY A 50 -12.78 -7.34 21.14
N SER A 51 -12.57 -7.24 19.82
CA SER A 51 -11.45 -7.93 19.16
C SER A 51 -10.09 -7.30 19.52
N LEU A 52 -9.00 -8.04 19.33
CA LEU A 52 -7.65 -7.54 19.59
C LEU A 52 -7.28 -6.45 18.57
N PRO A 53 -6.53 -5.41 18.97
CA PRO A 53 -5.96 -4.44 18.03
C PRO A 53 -4.92 -5.10 17.10
N ALA A 54 -4.66 -4.47 15.97
CA ALA A 54 -3.74 -4.97 14.95
C ALA A 54 -2.95 -3.85 14.25
N TYR A 55 -1.89 -4.25 13.56
CA TYR A 55 -1.08 -3.36 12.70
C TYR A 55 -0.61 -4.09 11.44
N HIS A 56 -0.20 -3.34 10.43
CA HIS A 56 0.54 -3.83 9.27
C HIS A 56 2.00 -3.40 9.41
N LEU A 57 2.95 -4.32 9.26
CA LEU A 57 4.38 -4.02 9.41
C LEU A 57 5.17 -4.55 8.22
N HIS A 58 5.81 -3.63 7.52
CA HIS A 58 6.87 -3.95 6.57
C HIS A 58 8.22 -3.55 7.18
N ARG A 59 9.17 -4.47 7.23
CA ARG A 59 10.50 -4.20 7.82
C ARG A 59 11.30 -3.27 6.91
N GLY A 60 12.01 -2.32 7.52
CA GLY A 60 12.94 -1.45 6.82
C GLY A 60 14.10 -2.23 6.19
N PHE A 61 14.78 -1.60 5.23
CA PHE A 61 15.94 -2.15 4.53
C PHE A 61 17.00 -1.06 4.31
N GLY A 62 18.25 -1.46 4.05
CA GLY A 62 19.36 -0.52 3.84
C GLY A 62 19.54 0.45 5.01
N ALA A 63 19.65 1.75 4.73
CA ALA A 63 19.73 2.79 5.76
C ALA A 63 18.44 2.97 6.59
N GLY A 64 17.33 2.36 6.18
CA GLY A 64 16.03 2.46 6.86
C GLY A 64 15.77 1.38 7.92
N VAL A 65 16.70 0.46 8.18
CA VAL A 65 16.47 -0.69 9.10
C VAL A 65 16.13 -0.28 10.54
N ASP A 66 16.73 0.82 11.02
CA ASP A 66 16.53 1.34 12.38
C ASP A 66 15.59 2.55 12.44
N ASN A 67 15.02 2.94 11.29
CA ASN A 67 14.10 4.06 11.20
C ASN A 67 12.65 3.58 11.24
N TRP A 68 11.81 4.26 12.01
CA TRP A 68 10.40 3.92 12.18
C TRP A 68 9.50 4.99 11.56
N LEU A 69 8.54 4.55 10.75
CA LEU A 69 7.44 5.38 10.25
C LEU A 69 6.12 4.80 10.76
N LEU A 70 5.41 5.55 11.60
CA LEU A 70 4.12 5.16 12.15
C LEU A 70 3.01 5.94 11.44
N GLN A 71 2.13 5.22 10.75
CA GLN A 71 0.94 5.77 10.10
C GLN A 71 -0.29 5.36 10.90
N PHE A 72 -1.08 6.33 11.37
CA PHE A 72 -2.38 6.07 11.99
C PHE A 72 -3.48 6.25 10.94
N GLU A 73 -4.25 5.19 10.68
CA GLU A 73 -5.39 5.24 9.77
C GLU A 73 -6.46 6.21 10.31
N GLY A 74 -7.04 7.02 9.42
CA GLY A 74 -8.17 7.90 9.72
C GLY A 74 -9.51 7.17 9.67
N GLY A 75 -10.58 7.90 9.31
CA GLY A 75 -11.92 7.32 9.09
C GLY A 75 -13.03 7.86 10.00
N GLY A 76 -12.81 9.01 10.65
CA GLY A 76 -13.80 9.67 11.51
C GLY A 76 -14.02 8.96 12.85
N TRP A 77 -15.05 9.38 13.58
CA TRP A 77 -15.39 8.88 14.92
C TRP A 77 -16.89 8.63 15.09
N CYS A 78 -17.25 7.87 16.13
CA CYS A 78 -18.64 7.71 16.61
C CYS A 78 -18.79 8.49 17.93
N ASN A 79 -20.00 9.00 18.22
CA ASN A 79 -20.20 9.95 19.33
C ASN A 79 -21.26 9.52 20.35
N ASP A 80 -21.93 8.39 20.12
CA ASP A 80 -22.97 7.87 20.99
C ASP A 80 -22.98 6.33 20.96
N ILE A 81 -23.65 5.71 21.95
CA ILE A 81 -23.67 4.25 22.11
C ILE A 81 -24.19 3.57 20.84
N LYS A 82 -25.22 4.11 20.19
CA LYS A 82 -25.82 3.49 19.02
C LYS A 82 -24.89 3.60 17.80
N SER A 83 -24.32 4.77 17.54
CA SER A 83 -23.37 4.96 16.44
C SER A 83 -22.08 4.17 16.64
N CYS A 84 -21.58 4.03 17.88
CA CYS A 84 -20.42 3.21 18.17
C CYS A 84 -20.70 1.70 18.07
N LEU A 85 -21.88 1.25 18.51
CA LEU A 85 -22.30 -0.14 18.33
C LEU A 85 -22.42 -0.49 16.84
N ASP A 86 -22.97 0.41 16.03
CA ASP A 86 -23.06 0.18 14.58
C ASP A 86 -21.67 0.22 13.94
N ARG A 87 -20.79 1.15 14.35
CA ARG A 87 -19.40 1.23 13.87
C ARG A 87 -18.54 0.03 14.28
N SER A 88 -18.81 -0.61 15.41
CA SER A 88 -18.10 -1.82 15.85
C SER A 88 -18.19 -2.97 14.83
N LYS A 89 -19.20 -2.95 13.96
CA LYS A 89 -19.44 -3.94 12.90
C LYS A 89 -18.82 -3.52 11.55
N SER A 90 -17.82 -2.65 11.57
CA SER A 90 -17.12 -2.16 10.37
C SER A 90 -15.62 -2.47 10.41
N THR A 91 -14.93 -2.23 9.29
CA THR A 91 -13.48 -2.42 9.15
C THR A 91 -12.67 -1.57 10.14
N HIS A 92 -13.16 -0.38 10.51
CA HIS A 92 -12.50 0.49 11.49
C HIS A 92 -12.91 0.22 12.95
N GLY A 93 -13.91 -0.64 13.18
CA GLY A 93 -14.41 -0.96 14.52
C GLY A 93 -13.98 -2.32 15.05
N SER A 94 -13.45 -3.19 14.20
CA SER A 94 -13.17 -4.59 14.52
C SER A 94 -12.10 -5.17 13.63
N THR A 95 -11.13 -5.88 14.23
CA THR A 95 -10.15 -6.65 13.45
C THR A 95 -10.72 -7.91 12.83
N ARG A 96 -11.97 -8.28 13.15
CA ARG A 96 -12.70 -9.33 12.42
C ARG A 96 -13.04 -8.85 11.01
N TYR A 97 -13.45 -7.59 10.88
CA TYR A 97 -13.83 -6.98 9.59
C TYR A 97 -12.69 -6.19 8.93
N MET A 98 -11.64 -5.81 9.65
CA MET A 98 -10.46 -5.13 9.09
C MET A 98 -9.84 -5.91 7.92
N ASN A 99 -9.34 -5.17 6.91
CA ASN A 99 -8.60 -5.73 5.78
C ASN A 99 -7.41 -6.57 6.29
N LYS A 100 -7.24 -7.78 5.76
CA LYS A 100 -6.14 -8.67 6.16
C LYS A 100 -4.81 -8.31 5.50
N TRP A 101 -4.89 -7.50 4.44
CA TRP A 101 -3.76 -7.03 3.66
C TRP A 101 -3.97 -5.55 3.37
N GLU A 102 -2.90 -4.77 3.52
CA GLU A 102 -2.89 -3.36 3.19
C GLU A 102 -1.88 -3.08 2.07
N VAL A 103 -2.21 -2.16 1.16
CA VAL A 103 -1.32 -1.77 0.07
C VAL A 103 -0.47 -0.60 0.52
N PHE A 104 0.80 -0.87 0.81
CA PHE A 104 1.74 0.18 1.17
C PHE A 104 2.11 1.00 -0.08
N SER A 105 1.63 2.25 -0.11
CA SER A 105 1.78 3.19 -1.22
C SER A 105 2.17 4.58 -0.72
N GLY A 106 2.50 5.49 -1.63
CA GLY A 106 2.99 6.83 -1.26
C GLY A 106 4.20 6.74 -0.32
N ILE A 107 4.15 7.44 0.81
CA ILE A 107 5.21 7.46 1.82
C ILE A 107 5.49 6.09 2.46
N LEU A 108 4.52 5.16 2.43
CA LEU A 108 4.72 3.78 2.93
C LEU A 108 5.33 2.85 1.88
N SER A 109 5.44 3.29 0.62
CA SER A 109 5.98 2.46 -0.45
C SER A 109 7.46 2.14 -0.24
N ASN A 110 7.87 0.94 -0.69
CA ASN A 110 9.28 0.55 -0.83
C ASN A 110 9.88 0.95 -2.19
N ASN A 111 9.11 1.59 -3.07
CA ASN A 111 9.59 2.08 -4.36
C ASN A 111 10.03 3.55 -4.22
N ALA A 112 11.30 3.82 -4.54
CA ALA A 112 11.91 5.14 -4.43
C ALA A 112 11.24 6.22 -5.29
N SER A 113 10.57 5.86 -6.39
CA SER A 113 9.78 6.82 -7.18
C SER A 113 8.55 7.35 -6.44
N PHE A 114 8.02 6.57 -5.47
CA PHE A 114 6.89 6.99 -4.63
C PHE A 114 7.31 7.45 -3.23
N ASN A 115 8.44 6.95 -2.74
CA ASN A 115 9.01 7.29 -1.43
C ASN A 115 10.53 7.54 -1.54
N PRO A 116 10.98 8.69 -2.07
CA PRO A 116 12.39 8.92 -2.43
C PRO A 116 13.36 8.92 -1.25
N GLY A 117 12.88 9.08 -0.01
CA GLY A 117 13.71 8.99 1.20
C GLY A 117 14.24 7.59 1.50
N ASN A 118 13.70 6.55 0.85
CA ASN A 118 14.16 5.17 0.98
C ASN A 118 15.21 4.76 -0.07
N SER A 119 15.66 5.72 -0.89
CA SER A 119 16.60 5.47 -1.98
C SER A 119 17.83 4.76 -1.43
N GLN A 120 18.08 3.56 -1.96
CA GLN A 120 19.25 2.74 -1.71
C GLN A 120 20.49 3.63 -1.70
N THR A 121 21.05 3.90 -0.53
CA THR A 121 22.49 4.08 -0.42
C THR A 121 23.08 2.74 -0.81
N TYR A 122 23.43 2.63 -2.09
CA TYR A 122 24.45 1.69 -2.53
C TYR A 122 25.63 1.87 -1.56
N SER A 123 25.94 0.78 -0.86
CA SER A 123 27.27 0.53 -0.29
C SER A 123 28.36 0.79 -1.32
#